data_AF-A0A6P1DVV7-F1
#
_entry.id   AF-A0A6P1DVV7-F1
#
_cell.length_a   1.000
_cell.length_b   1.000
_cell.length_c   1.000
_cell.angle_alpha   90.00
_cell.angle_beta   90.00
_cell.angle_gamma   90.00
#
_symmetry.space_group_name_H-M   'P 1'
#
loop_
_entity.id
_entity.type
_entity.pdbx_description
1 polymer ?
#
loop_
_entity_poly.entity_id
_entity_poly.type
_entity_poly.pdbx_seq_one_letter_code
_entity_poly.pdbx_strand_id
1 'polypeptide(L)'
;MSWFRSYWLRLLAGLLGTTLLMSASLVIGAEWSGTLQDGSRVEVDPSTHRAWRTDGQQRAPLWDGVHRLDDGSVVIVQGGRAVQSQGMLEAWDPASPVSVLPQTSACYELVDRVCGLDFRCSLSDPCRLANDLVDMAKAALTAKSTSQLDGGVEAQCREALTNDFFVPCE
;
A
#
# COMPACT_ATOMS: atom_id res chain seq x y z
N MET A 1 -36.03 -76.23 -4.50
CA MET A 1 -35.64 -76.34 -3.08
C MET A 1 -34.23 -75.78 -2.98
N SER A 2 -34.08 -74.52 -2.55
CA SER A 2 -33.66 -74.19 -1.16
C SER A 2 -32.52 -75.10 -0.72
N TRP A 3 -31.30 -74.66 -0.42
CA TRP A 3 -30.95 -73.50 0.38
C TRP A 3 -29.42 -73.60 0.52
N PHE A 4 -28.62 -72.65 0.03
CA PHE A 4 -27.20 -72.58 0.43
C PHE A 4 -26.73 -71.13 0.48
N ARG A 5 -26.56 -70.68 1.73
CA ARG A 5 -25.47 -69.86 2.27
C ARG A 5 -24.85 -68.83 1.32
N SER A 6 -24.93 -67.57 1.70
CA SER A 6 -23.77 -66.70 2.01
C SER A 6 -24.36 -65.40 2.59
N TYR A 7 -24.11 -65.07 3.86
CA TYR A 7 -22.94 -64.31 4.33
C TYR A 7 -22.62 -63.10 3.44
N TRP A 8 -22.26 -61.99 4.09
CA TRP A 8 -22.08 -60.62 3.56
C TRP A 8 -23.23 -59.67 3.91
N LEU A 9 -23.21 -59.31 5.20
CA LEU A 9 -23.96 -58.22 5.80
C LEU A 9 -23.47 -56.88 5.21
N ARG A 10 -24.28 -56.33 4.30
CA ARG A 10 -24.65 -54.91 4.16
C ARG A 10 -23.58 -53.86 4.51
N LEU A 11 -22.72 -53.55 3.54
CA LEU A 11 -22.11 -52.22 3.37
C LEU A 11 -22.67 -51.67 2.05
N LEU A 12 -23.62 -50.73 2.09
CA LEU A 12 -24.02 -49.79 1.01
C LEU A 12 -25.33 -49.07 1.40
N ALA A 13 -25.23 -47.89 2.00
CA ALA A 13 -26.26 -46.83 2.02
C ALA A 13 -25.69 -45.61 2.76
N GLY A 14 -25.64 -44.39 2.25
CA GLY A 14 -25.89 -43.85 0.92
C GLY A 14 -25.13 -42.52 0.85
N LEU A 15 -24.41 -42.33 -0.25
CA LEU A 15 -23.80 -41.05 -0.62
C LEU A 15 -24.93 -40.09 -1.01
N LEU A 16 -25.24 -39.11 -0.16
CA LEU A 16 -26.06 -37.95 -0.51
C LEU A 16 -25.19 -36.70 -0.30
N GLY A 17 -24.87 -36.08 -1.43
CA GLY A 17 -23.85 -35.06 -1.57
C GLY A 17 -24.23 -33.75 -0.92
N THR A 18 -23.35 -33.28 -0.05
CA THR A 18 -23.24 -31.87 0.33
C THR A 18 -22.57 -31.12 -0.82
N THR A 19 -23.37 -30.41 -1.58
CA THR A 19 -22.97 -29.41 -2.57
C THR A 19 -22.16 -28.30 -1.89
N LEU A 20 -20.83 -28.38 -2.01
CA LEU A 20 -19.91 -27.35 -1.59
C LEU A 20 -19.99 -26.19 -2.61
N LEU A 21 -20.83 -25.19 -2.31
CA LEU A 21 -20.85 -23.90 -3.03
C LEU A 21 -19.54 -23.17 -2.76
N MET A 22 -18.55 -23.36 -3.63
CA MET A 22 -17.33 -22.55 -3.68
C MET A 22 -17.70 -21.14 -4.16
N SER A 23 -17.89 -20.23 -3.22
CA SER A 23 -18.03 -18.79 -3.46
C SER A 23 -16.67 -18.25 -3.95
N ALA A 24 -16.46 -18.26 -5.26
CA ALA A 24 -15.33 -17.56 -5.87
C ALA A 24 -15.59 -16.05 -5.78
N SER A 25 -15.05 -15.41 -4.74
CA SER A 25 -14.98 -13.95 -4.69
C SER A 25 -13.93 -13.50 -5.69
N LEU A 26 -14.36 -13.01 -6.85
CA LEU A 26 -13.49 -12.34 -7.80
C LEU A 26 -13.04 -11.03 -7.15
N VAL A 27 -11.76 -10.94 -6.80
CA VAL A 27 -11.12 -9.69 -6.41
C VAL A 27 -10.98 -8.86 -7.70
N ILE A 28 -11.98 -8.03 -7.98
CA ILE A 28 -11.86 -6.95 -8.95
C ILE A 28 -10.86 -5.97 -8.32
N GLY A 29 -9.80 -5.60 -9.04
CA GLY A 29 -8.81 -4.62 -8.57
C GLY A 29 -9.55 -3.41 -7.99
N ALA A 30 -9.18 -3.02 -6.78
CA ALA A 30 -9.99 -2.12 -5.96
C ALA A 30 -10.30 -0.84 -6.74
N GLU A 31 -11.55 -0.69 -7.16
CA GLU A 31 -12.00 0.53 -7.83
C GLU A 31 -12.07 1.64 -6.78
N TRP A 32 -11.55 2.82 -7.12
CA TRP A 32 -11.73 3.96 -6.23
C TRP A 32 -13.13 4.50 -6.46
N SER A 33 -13.83 4.85 -5.38
CA SER A 33 -15.15 5.48 -5.49
C SER A 33 -15.33 6.62 -4.51
N GLY A 34 -16.20 7.57 -4.87
CA GLY A 34 -16.59 8.69 -4.04
C GLY A 34 -18.00 9.16 -4.37
N THR A 35 -18.60 9.98 -3.51
CA THR A 35 -19.98 10.44 -3.67
C THR A 35 -20.01 11.92 -4.03
N LEU A 36 -20.75 12.29 -5.06
CA LEU A 36 -20.98 13.69 -5.44
C LEU A 36 -22.04 14.32 -4.54
N GLN A 37 -22.07 15.64 -4.51
CA GLN A 37 -23.06 16.40 -3.72
C GLN A 37 -24.52 16.14 -4.13
N ASP A 38 -24.76 15.63 -5.33
CA ASP A 38 -26.09 15.22 -5.79
C ASP A 38 -26.46 13.77 -5.43
N GLY A 39 -25.61 13.10 -4.62
CA GLY A 39 -25.80 11.74 -4.15
C GLY A 39 -25.39 10.66 -5.15
N SER A 40 -25.01 11.02 -6.38
CA SER A 40 -24.50 10.04 -7.33
C SER A 40 -23.06 9.64 -7.02
N ARG A 41 -22.68 8.41 -7.36
CA ARG A 41 -21.35 7.88 -7.10
C ARG A 41 -20.44 8.07 -8.31
N VAL A 42 -19.20 8.40 -8.05
CA VAL A 42 -18.11 8.39 -9.01
C VAL A 42 -17.30 7.13 -8.78
N GLU A 43 -16.97 6.43 -9.86
CA GLU A 43 -16.09 5.27 -9.89
C GLU A 43 -14.93 5.56 -10.84
N VAL A 44 -13.72 5.22 -10.45
CA VAL A 44 -12.53 5.40 -11.29
C VAL A 44 -11.82 4.07 -11.43
N ASP A 45 -11.66 3.66 -12.69
CA ASP A 45 -10.98 2.42 -13.06
C ASP A 45 -9.46 2.54 -12.80
N PRO A 46 -8.84 1.64 -12.02
CA PRO A 46 -7.44 1.74 -11.63
C PRO A 46 -6.46 1.57 -12.79
N SER A 47 -6.87 0.92 -13.88
CA SER A 47 -5.98 0.60 -15.01
C SER A 47 -6.02 1.66 -16.11
N THR A 48 -7.18 2.27 -16.33
CA THR A 48 -7.41 3.23 -17.42
C THR A 48 -7.61 4.67 -16.92
N HIS A 49 -7.76 4.83 -15.62
CA HIS A 49 -8.18 6.05 -14.93
C HIS A 49 -9.49 6.64 -15.44
N ARG A 50 -10.30 5.89 -16.21
CA ARG A 50 -11.58 6.39 -16.71
C ARG A 50 -12.53 6.63 -15.56
N ALA A 51 -13.08 7.84 -15.53
CA ALA A 51 -14.04 8.25 -14.51
C ALA A 51 -15.46 8.05 -15.02
N TRP A 52 -16.27 7.40 -14.20
CA TRP A 52 -17.67 7.10 -14.46
C TRP A 52 -18.53 7.66 -13.34
N ARG A 53 -19.71 8.16 -13.71
CA ARG A 53 -20.78 8.51 -12.78
C ARG A 53 -21.83 7.41 -12.82
N THR A 54 -22.30 7.00 -11.65
CA THR A 54 -23.41 6.05 -11.49
C THR A 54 -24.47 6.60 -10.52
N ASP A 55 -25.73 6.44 -10.89
CA ASP A 55 -26.89 6.70 -10.03
C ASP A 55 -27.42 5.42 -9.35
N GLY A 56 -26.68 4.31 -9.48
CA GLY A 56 -27.06 2.99 -8.98
C GLY A 56 -27.80 2.10 -10.00
N GLN A 57 -28.24 2.66 -11.13
CA GLN A 57 -28.88 1.91 -12.21
C GLN A 57 -28.16 2.09 -13.55
N GLN A 58 -27.64 3.29 -13.82
CA GLN A 58 -27.00 3.65 -15.08
C GLN A 58 -25.60 4.20 -14.86
N ARG A 59 -24.67 3.79 -15.73
CA ARG A 59 -23.30 4.27 -15.76
C ARG A 59 -23.11 5.21 -16.95
N ALA A 60 -22.65 6.43 -16.68
CA ALA A 60 -22.33 7.43 -17.70
C ALA A 60 -20.89 7.93 -17.53
N PRO A 61 -20.20 8.37 -18.60
CA PRO A 61 -18.90 9.01 -18.47
C PRO A 61 -19.00 10.25 -17.56
N LEU A 62 -18.01 10.43 -16.68
CA LEU A 62 -17.89 11.69 -15.95
C LEU A 62 -17.21 12.72 -16.86
N TRP A 63 -17.86 13.85 -17.08
CA TRP A 63 -17.34 14.91 -17.95
C TRP A 63 -16.14 15.62 -17.32
N ASP A 64 -15.31 16.21 -18.18
CA ASP A 64 -14.15 16.99 -17.77
C ASP A 64 -14.54 18.15 -16.85
N GLY A 65 -13.69 18.42 -15.86
CA GLY A 65 -13.91 19.48 -14.89
C GLY A 65 -13.52 19.10 -13.47
N VAL A 66 -13.90 19.98 -12.55
CA VAL A 66 -13.65 19.84 -11.12
C VAL A 66 -14.95 19.43 -10.44
N HIS A 67 -14.96 18.24 -9.86
CA HIS A 67 -16.13 17.65 -9.20
C HIS A 67 -15.86 17.61 -7.71
N ARG A 68 -16.70 18.29 -6.94
CA ARG A 68 -16.58 18.32 -5.48
C ARG A 68 -17.40 17.17 -4.91
N LEU A 69 -16.78 16.37 -4.05
CA LEU A 69 -17.43 15.26 -3.36
C LEU A 69 -18.20 15.78 -2.13
N ASP A 70 -19.01 14.90 -1.54
CA ASP A 70 -19.79 15.16 -0.34
C ASP A 70 -18.93 15.38 0.91
N ASP A 71 -17.78 14.70 1.00
CA ASP A 71 -16.75 14.88 2.04
C ASP A 71 -15.94 16.18 1.90
N GLY A 72 -16.23 16.98 0.87
CA GLY A 72 -15.56 18.24 0.57
C GLY A 72 -14.28 18.12 -0.26
N SER A 73 -13.80 16.90 -0.51
CA SER A 73 -12.68 16.62 -1.41
C SER A 73 -13.07 16.85 -2.87
N VAL A 74 -12.08 16.72 -3.77
CA VAL A 74 -12.22 17.08 -5.17
C VAL A 74 -11.65 15.99 -6.07
N VAL A 75 -12.43 15.64 -7.11
CA VAL A 75 -11.99 14.83 -8.24
C VAL A 75 -11.87 15.74 -9.45
N ILE A 76 -10.70 15.73 -10.10
CA ILE A 76 -10.47 16.46 -11.34
C ILE A 76 -10.49 15.46 -12.49
N VAL A 77 -11.30 15.73 -13.51
CA VAL A 77 -11.40 14.90 -14.72
C VAL A 77 -10.84 15.66 -15.93
N GLN A 78 -9.95 15.01 -16.67
CA GLN A 78 -9.34 15.51 -17.90
C GLN A 78 -9.36 14.43 -18.99
N GLY A 79 -9.98 14.71 -20.13
CA GLY A 79 -10.14 13.74 -21.21
C GLY A 79 -10.93 12.48 -20.79
N GLY A 80 -11.90 12.62 -19.89
CA GLY A 80 -12.67 11.53 -19.30
C GLY A 80 -11.88 10.64 -18.33
N ARG A 81 -10.70 11.08 -17.87
CA ARG A 81 -9.88 10.38 -16.89
C ARG A 81 -9.70 11.20 -15.63
N ALA A 82 -9.75 10.56 -14.47
CA ALA A 82 -9.44 11.22 -13.22
C ALA A 82 -7.93 11.49 -13.11
N VAL A 83 -7.59 12.70 -12.68
CA VAL A 83 -6.24 13.03 -12.20
C VAL A 83 -6.05 12.32 -10.87
N GLN A 84 -4.98 11.54 -10.75
CA GLN A 84 -4.71 10.72 -9.58
C GLN A 84 -4.56 11.59 -8.32
N SER A 85 -5.45 11.40 -7.35
CA SER A 85 -5.33 11.98 -6.02
C SER A 85 -4.68 10.97 -5.07
N GLN A 86 -4.22 11.44 -3.90
CA GLN A 86 -3.65 10.55 -2.87
C GLN A 86 -4.62 9.41 -2.50
N GLY A 87 -5.91 9.71 -2.30
CA GLY A 87 -6.91 8.69 -1.97
C GLY A 87 -7.12 7.65 -3.08
N MET A 88 -6.91 8.02 -4.36
CA MET A 88 -6.92 7.05 -5.47
C MET A 88 -5.70 6.15 -5.43
N LEU A 89 -4.51 6.71 -5.20
CA LEU A 89 -3.26 5.95 -5.10
C LEU A 89 -3.31 4.95 -3.93
N GLU A 90 -3.81 5.39 -2.77
CA GLU A 90 -4.00 4.54 -1.59
C GLU A 90 -5.01 3.41 -1.83
N ALA A 91 -6.10 3.69 -2.57
CA ALA A 91 -7.12 2.68 -2.88
C ALA A 91 -6.65 1.65 -3.90
N TRP A 92 -5.85 2.05 -4.90
CA TRP A 92 -5.41 1.18 -5.99
C TRP A 92 -4.17 0.37 -5.67
N ASP A 93 -3.34 0.89 -4.76
CA ASP A 93 -2.12 0.21 -4.33
C ASP A 93 -2.09 0.03 -2.79
N PRO A 94 -3.08 -0.67 -2.20
CA PRO A 94 -3.12 -0.89 -0.76
C PRO A 94 -1.98 -1.80 -0.28
N ALA A 95 -1.30 -2.47 -1.23
CA ALA A 95 -0.19 -3.36 -1.00
C ALA A 95 1.16 -2.75 -1.41
N SER A 96 1.22 -1.49 -1.86
CA SER A 96 2.49 -0.81 -2.06
C SER A 96 3.22 -0.88 -0.73
N PRO A 97 4.34 -1.62 -0.64
CA PRO A 97 5.09 -1.62 0.58
C PRO A 97 5.46 -0.17 0.81
N VAL A 98 5.01 0.41 1.93
CA VAL A 98 5.61 1.66 2.41
C VAL A 98 7.11 1.38 2.37
N SER A 99 7.84 2.07 1.50
CA SER A 99 9.28 1.89 1.40
C SER A 99 9.87 2.47 2.68
N VAL A 100 9.88 1.66 3.74
CA VAL A 100 10.38 2.04 5.06
C VAL A 100 11.88 1.79 5.07
N LEU A 101 12.64 2.76 5.57
CA LEU A 101 14.06 2.59 5.80
C LEU A 101 14.28 1.43 6.78
N PRO A 102 15.05 0.38 6.42
CA PRO A 102 15.29 -0.74 7.30
C PRO A 102 15.89 -0.27 8.63
N GLN A 103 15.44 -0.83 9.75
CA GLN A 103 15.98 -0.50 11.08
C GLN A 103 17.47 -0.86 11.22
N THR A 104 17.98 -1.75 10.36
CA THR A 104 19.39 -2.14 10.27
C THR A 104 20.17 -1.34 9.23
N SER A 105 19.68 -0.16 8.82
CA SER A 105 20.39 0.72 7.89
C SER A 105 21.56 1.43 8.57
N ALA A 106 22.58 1.78 7.78
CA ALA A 106 23.71 2.57 8.24
C ALA A 106 23.28 3.94 8.80
N CYS A 107 22.15 4.49 8.32
CA CYS A 107 21.62 5.75 8.81
C CYS A 107 21.08 5.64 10.25
N TYR A 108 20.39 4.55 10.62
CA TYR A 108 19.98 4.36 12.01
C TYR A 108 21.16 4.00 12.92
N GLU A 109 22.12 3.20 12.44
CA GLU A 109 23.36 2.94 13.16
C GLU A 109 24.13 4.23 13.47
N LEU A 110 24.18 5.16 12.50
CA LEU A 110 24.80 6.47 12.68
C LEU A 110 24.08 7.24 13.79
N VAL A 111 22.76 7.34 13.75
CA VAL A 111 21.95 8.04 14.76
C VAL A 111 22.17 7.46 16.16
N ASP A 112 22.13 6.13 16.30
CA ASP A 112 22.34 5.48 17.61
C ASP A 112 23.72 5.82 18.17
N ARG A 113 24.76 5.83 17.32
CA ARG A 113 26.12 6.20 17.69
C ARG A 113 26.22 7.67 18.13
N VAL A 114 25.68 8.61 17.36
CA VAL A 114 25.94 10.06 17.57
C VAL A 114 24.93 10.75 18.50
N CYS A 115 23.72 10.24 18.60
CA CYS A 115 22.68 10.79 19.46
C CYS A 115 22.70 10.13 20.85
N GLY A 116 23.25 8.92 20.94
CA GLY A 116 23.32 8.11 22.15
C GLY A 116 21.95 7.59 22.61
N LEU A 117 21.97 6.72 23.61
CA LEU A 117 20.74 6.25 24.26
C LEU A 117 19.96 7.43 24.83
N ASP A 118 18.63 7.35 24.78
CA ASP A 118 17.69 8.38 25.26
C ASP A 118 17.92 9.78 24.66
N PHE A 119 18.58 9.87 23.50
CA PHE A 119 18.85 11.13 22.80
C PHE A 119 19.64 12.15 23.64
N ARG A 120 20.56 11.67 24.47
CA ARG A 120 21.42 12.50 25.34
C ARG A 120 22.19 13.58 24.57
N CYS A 121 22.57 13.31 23.32
CA CYS A 121 23.26 14.25 22.44
C CYS A 121 22.33 14.88 21.38
N SER A 122 21.01 14.90 21.58
CA SER A 122 20.01 15.42 20.61
C SER A 122 20.30 16.82 20.07
N LEU A 123 20.91 17.68 20.88
CA LEU A 123 21.19 19.07 20.52
C LEU A 123 22.55 19.26 19.85
N SER A 124 23.37 18.21 19.73
CA SER A 124 24.67 18.28 19.09
C SER A 124 24.52 18.39 17.56
N ASP A 125 25.40 19.15 16.92
CA ASP A 125 25.42 19.27 15.46
C ASP A 125 25.59 17.90 14.77
N PRO A 126 26.44 16.97 15.26
CA PRO A 126 26.52 15.61 14.70
C PRO A 126 25.20 14.85 14.74
N CYS A 127 24.47 14.90 15.86
CA CYS A 127 23.18 14.21 15.99
C CYS A 127 22.12 14.82 15.07
N ARG A 128 22.05 16.16 14.98
CA ARG A 128 21.11 16.82 14.08
C ARG A 128 21.36 16.46 12.62
N LEU A 129 22.62 16.52 12.19
CA LEU A 129 22.98 16.17 10.81
C LEU A 129 22.73 14.68 10.50
N ALA A 130 22.93 13.78 11.47
CA ALA A 130 22.59 12.37 11.30
C ALA A 130 21.07 12.15 11.13
N ASN A 131 20.24 12.91 11.84
CA ASN A 131 18.79 12.88 11.63
C ASN A 131 18.41 13.44 10.24
N ASP A 132 19.07 14.51 9.78
CA ASP A 132 18.86 15.03 8.42
C ASP A 132 19.16 13.98 7.35
N LEU A 133 20.23 13.18 7.53
CA LEU A 133 20.56 12.05 6.65
C LEU A 133 19.47 10.97 6.64
N VAL A 134 18.89 10.65 7.80
CA VAL A 134 17.76 9.70 7.90
C VAL A 134 16.53 10.23 7.16
N ASP A 135 16.22 11.51 7.28
CA ASP A 135 15.06 12.10 6.60
C ASP A 135 15.26 12.14 5.07
N MET A 136 16.48 12.42 4.60
CA MET A 136 16.82 12.30 3.18
C MET A 136 16.72 10.85 2.69
N ALA A 137 17.11 9.86 3.51
CA ALA A 137 17.01 8.46 3.16
C ALA A 137 15.53 8.03 3.02
N LYS A 138 14.67 8.44 3.96
CA LYS A 138 13.21 8.21 3.88
C LYS A 138 12.60 8.91 2.66
N ALA A 139 12.97 10.16 2.40
CA ALA A 139 12.49 10.89 1.23
C ALA A 139 12.88 10.19 -0.09
N ALA A 140 14.12 9.69 -0.18
CA ALA A 140 14.59 8.93 -1.34
C ALA A 140 13.79 7.63 -1.58
N LEU A 141 13.32 7.00 -0.51
CA LEU A 141 12.45 5.81 -0.57
C LEU A 141 11.04 6.15 -1.07
N THR A 142 10.49 7.30 -0.66
CA THR A 142 9.16 7.77 -1.12
C THR A 142 9.17 8.29 -2.56
N ALA A 143 10.32 8.75 -3.05
CA ALA A 143 10.43 9.40 -4.36
C ALA A 143 10.67 8.43 -5.54
N LYS A 144 10.84 7.10 -5.32
CA LYS A 144 11.23 6.19 -6.40
C LYS A 144 10.58 4.81 -6.42
N SER A 145 9.86 4.55 -7.52
CA SER A 145 9.85 3.25 -8.20
C SER A 145 11.24 2.99 -8.82
N THR A 146 11.63 1.73 -8.92
CA THR A 146 12.81 1.19 -9.63
C THR A 146 14.21 1.51 -9.06
N SER A 147 14.70 0.55 -8.26
CA SER A 147 16.04 -0.05 -8.37
C SER A 147 17.23 0.91 -8.43
N GLN A 148 17.37 1.76 -7.43
CA GLN A 148 18.59 2.56 -7.23
C GLN A 148 18.95 2.63 -5.73
N LEU A 149 18.87 1.48 -5.06
CA LEU A 149 19.12 1.34 -3.61
C LEU A 149 20.61 1.23 -3.26
N ASP A 150 21.51 1.07 -4.22
CA ASP A 150 22.87 0.66 -3.91
C ASP A 150 23.89 1.82 -3.77
N GLY A 151 23.51 3.09 -3.92
CA GLY A 151 24.52 4.17 -3.91
C GLY A 151 24.08 5.60 -3.60
N GLY A 152 22.86 5.82 -3.08
CA GLY A 152 22.37 7.15 -2.73
C GLY A 152 22.75 7.58 -1.31
N VAL A 153 21.73 7.79 -0.47
CA VAL A 153 21.88 8.31 0.90
C VAL A 153 22.42 7.26 1.89
N GLU A 154 22.11 5.97 1.69
CA GLU A 154 22.64 4.88 2.53
C GLU A 154 24.18 4.81 2.50
N ALA A 155 24.79 5.10 1.36
CA ALA A 155 26.25 5.17 1.22
C ALA A 155 26.83 6.38 1.99
N GLN A 156 26.13 7.52 1.99
CA GLN A 156 26.53 8.71 2.73
C GLN A 156 26.47 8.47 4.24
N CYS A 157 25.46 7.75 4.73
CA CYS A 157 25.39 7.35 6.14
C CYS A 157 26.56 6.43 6.52
N ARG A 158 26.94 5.50 5.63
CA ARG A 158 28.09 4.61 5.84
C ARG A 158 29.42 5.36 5.85
N GLU A 159 29.56 6.35 4.98
CA GLU A 159 30.72 7.24 4.97
C GLU A 159 30.78 8.06 6.28
N ALA A 160 29.65 8.59 6.72
CA ALA A 160 29.53 9.35 7.96
C ALA A 160 29.92 8.54 9.20
N LEU A 161 29.65 7.23 9.24
CA LEU A 161 30.10 6.34 10.32
C LEU A 161 31.63 6.31 10.50
N THR A 162 32.38 6.64 9.45
CA THR A 162 33.86 6.69 9.45
C THR A 162 34.42 8.10 9.55
N ASN A 163 33.56 9.12 9.61
CA ASN A 163 33.96 10.52 9.61
C ASN A 163 34.06 11.07 11.04
N ASP A 164 35.19 11.72 11.35
CA ASP A 164 35.49 12.26 12.68
C ASP A 164 34.53 13.36 13.16
N PHE A 165 33.72 13.96 12.27
CA PHE A 165 32.64 14.85 12.67
C PHE A 165 31.54 14.11 13.44
N PHE A 166 31.25 12.87 13.07
CA PHE A 166 30.21 12.03 13.68
C PHE A 166 30.77 11.22 14.85
N VAL A 167 31.28 11.94 15.85
CA VAL A 167 31.78 11.34 17.09
C VAL A 167 30.67 10.64 17.87
N PRO A 168 30.96 9.52 18.56
CA PRO A 168 29.99 8.89 19.45
C PRO A 168 29.51 9.83 20.54
N CYS A 169 28.26 9.67 20.96
CA CYS A 169 27.72 10.35 22.14
C CYS A 169 28.32 9.73 23.41
N GLU A 170 29.03 10.54 24.20
CA GLU A 170 29.58 10.15 25.51
C GLU A 170 28.59 10.42 26.64
#